data_AF-A0A350I1H2-F1
#
_entry.id   AF-A0A350I1H2-F1
#
_cell.length_a   1.000
_cell.length_b   1.000
_cell.length_c   1.000
_cell.angle_alpha   90.00
_cell.angle_beta   90.00
_cell.angle_gamma   90.00
#
_symmetry.space_group_name_H-M   'P 1'
#
loop_
_entity.id
_entity.type
_entity.pdbx_description
1 polymer ?
#
loop_
_entity_poly.entity_id
_entity_poly.type
_entity_poly.pdbx_seq_one_letter_code
_entity_poly.pdbx_strand_id
1 'polypeptide(L)'
;MSQDTVIHWFRQDLRLADNPALLSASKRGRVVPVFILDEDNPGKFAAGGASRWWLSHSLASLARSLGGHLSIYKGNPSDVLSDIAHRFQVSAIYWNRCYEPWRMHRDAALKIHFKTQGIDVQSHNGSLLWEPWSIRKDDGTPHRVFSSFYRKGCLKSDQPRAPLSQPEQATYIGDSGSPHACKPQELLPQNRWYEKLEPYWHIGEEGAHARLKAFLEEGLPQYKTGRNYPFSPFVSRLSPFLRNGEISPHQIWHEMLNILRNKHV
;
A
#
# COMPACT_ATOMS: atom_id res chain seq x y z
N MET A 1 20.95 -5.04 25.16
CA MET A 1 19.63 -5.67 25.00
C MET A 1 19.42 -5.92 23.52
N SER A 2 19.06 -7.15 23.12
CA SER A 2 18.71 -7.43 21.72
C SER A 2 17.53 -6.54 21.33
N GLN A 3 17.60 -5.83 20.20
CA GLN A 3 16.43 -5.15 19.65
C GLN A 3 15.36 -6.20 19.30
N ASP A 4 14.10 -5.88 19.60
CA ASP A 4 12.94 -6.68 19.20
C ASP A 4 12.94 -6.94 17.68
N THR A 5 12.55 -8.14 17.25
CA THR A 5 12.30 -8.43 15.83
C THR A 5 10.80 -8.33 15.56
N VAL A 6 10.43 -7.58 14.53
CA VAL A 6 9.03 -7.35 14.16
C VAL A 6 8.81 -7.62 12.68
N ILE A 7 7.61 -8.05 12.30
CA ILE A 7 7.22 -8.18 10.89
C ILE A 7 6.54 -6.89 10.44
N HIS A 8 6.92 -6.39 9.26
CA HIS A 8 6.05 -5.51 8.50
C HIS A 8 5.55 -6.26 7.26
N TRP A 9 4.23 -6.48 7.19
CA TRP A 9 3.59 -7.18 6.09
C TRP A 9 3.02 -6.21 5.05
N PHE A 10 3.76 -6.05 3.96
CA PHE A 10 3.35 -5.34 2.75
C PHE A 10 2.27 -6.12 1.99
N ARG A 11 1.29 -5.38 1.47
CA ARG A 11 0.16 -5.87 0.66
C ARG A 11 -0.12 -4.93 -0.52
N GLN A 12 -0.88 -3.87 -0.29
CA GLN A 12 -1.34 -2.90 -1.31
C GLN A 12 -0.86 -1.50 -0.91
N ASP A 13 0.39 -1.45 -0.44
CA ASP A 13 1.06 -0.35 0.24
C ASP A 13 2.57 -0.41 -0.04
N LEU A 14 2.93 -0.70 -1.31
CA LEU A 14 4.29 -0.96 -1.78
C LEU A 14 5.14 0.33 -1.90
N ARG A 15 5.30 1.02 -0.77
CA ARG A 15 6.03 2.28 -0.64
C ARG A 15 6.69 2.41 0.73
N LEU A 16 7.74 3.22 0.84
CA LEU A 16 8.40 3.54 2.10
C LEU A 16 7.86 4.83 2.72
N ALA A 17 7.64 5.86 1.89
CA ALA A 17 7.10 7.13 2.35
C ALA A 17 5.60 7.00 2.66
N ASP A 18 5.16 7.77 3.64
CA ASP A 18 3.79 7.76 4.12
C ASP A 18 3.21 6.36 4.38
N ASN A 19 4.01 5.44 4.91
CA ASN A 19 3.59 4.09 5.27
C ASN A 19 3.52 3.97 6.81
N PRO A 20 2.33 4.14 7.43
CA PRO A 20 2.22 4.21 8.89
C PRO A 20 2.55 2.90 9.61
N ALA A 21 2.25 1.76 8.99
CA ALA A 21 2.58 0.46 9.54
C ALA A 21 4.10 0.19 9.50
N LEU A 22 4.76 0.52 8.38
CA LEU A 22 6.21 0.43 8.26
C LEU A 22 6.91 1.34 9.27
N LEU A 23 6.45 2.60 9.40
CA LEU A 23 7.02 3.56 10.34
C LEU A 23 6.84 3.12 11.81
N SER A 24 5.69 2.53 12.14
CA SER A 24 5.46 1.97 13.48
C SER A 24 6.36 0.76 13.74
N ALA A 25 6.52 -0.13 12.76
CA ALA A 25 7.42 -1.28 12.87
C ALA A 25 8.87 -0.85 13.07
N SER A 26 9.36 0.13 12.30
CA SER A 26 10.74 0.60 12.40
C SER A 26 11.07 1.27 13.73
N LYS A 27 10.07 1.83 14.42
CA LYS A 27 10.23 2.39 15.76
C LYS A 27 10.27 1.32 16.85
N ARG A 28 9.72 0.14 16.58
CA ARG A 28 9.67 -0.96 17.56
C ARG A 28 10.97 -1.76 17.60
N GLY A 29 11.58 -2.03 16.45
CA GLY A 29 12.81 -2.80 16.40
C GLY A 29 13.28 -3.12 14.98
N ARG A 30 13.99 -4.23 14.84
CA ARG A 30 14.49 -4.72 13.56
C ARG A 30 13.32 -5.29 12.77
N VAL A 31 13.15 -4.83 11.53
CA VAL A 31 11.98 -5.13 10.72
C VAL A 31 12.30 -6.26 9.74
N VAL A 32 11.46 -7.29 9.71
CA VAL A 32 11.39 -8.29 8.64
C VAL A 32 10.32 -7.83 7.64
N PRO A 33 10.70 -7.20 6.51
CA PRO A 33 9.74 -6.76 5.50
C PRO A 33 9.28 -7.97 4.67
N VAL A 34 7.98 -8.20 4.66
CA VAL A 34 7.35 -9.39 4.10
C VAL A 34 6.29 -9.00 3.09
N PHE A 35 6.28 -9.64 1.93
CA PHE A 35 5.13 -9.67 1.02
C PHE A 35 4.66 -11.11 0.82
N ILE A 36 3.35 -11.35 0.85
CA ILE A 36 2.78 -12.69 0.66
C ILE A 36 1.76 -12.62 -0.46
N LEU A 37 2.01 -13.35 -1.55
CA LEU A 37 1.02 -13.62 -2.58
C LEU A 37 0.06 -14.70 -2.04
N ASP A 38 -1.09 -14.23 -1.56
CA ASP A 38 -2.16 -15.07 -1.02
C ASP A 38 -2.87 -15.83 -2.15
N GLU A 39 -2.66 -17.15 -2.21
CA GLU A 39 -3.24 -18.03 -3.24
C GLU A 39 -4.56 -18.68 -2.79
N ASP A 40 -4.84 -18.69 -1.49
CA ASP A 40 -5.94 -19.49 -0.92
C ASP A 40 -7.21 -18.67 -0.68
N ASN A 41 -7.06 -17.45 -0.17
CA ASN A 41 -8.20 -16.65 0.30
C ASN A 41 -8.91 -15.80 -0.77
N PRO A 42 -8.28 -15.33 -1.87
CA PRO A 42 -8.95 -14.37 -2.75
C PRO A 42 -10.05 -14.99 -3.61
N GLY A 43 -10.03 -16.29 -3.87
CA GLY A 43 -10.99 -16.97 -4.74
C GLY A 43 -11.16 -16.24 -6.09
N LYS A 44 -12.39 -15.82 -6.42
CA LYS A 44 -12.69 -15.05 -7.65
C LYS A 44 -12.02 -13.67 -7.73
N PHE A 45 -11.44 -13.17 -6.64
CA PHE A 45 -10.73 -11.88 -6.57
C PHE A 45 -9.21 -12.02 -6.78
N ALA A 46 -8.72 -13.20 -7.17
CA ALA A 46 -7.32 -13.42 -7.48
C ALA A 46 -6.80 -12.47 -8.57
N ALA A 47 -5.55 -12.05 -8.45
CA ALA A 47 -4.95 -11.07 -9.35
C ALA A 47 -4.77 -11.63 -10.78
N GLY A 48 -5.36 -10.93 -11.76
CA GLY A 48 -5.18 -11.23 -13.18
C GLY A 48 -3.77 -10.93 -13.70
N GLY A 49 -3.48 -11.32 -14.94
CA GLY A 49 -2.15 -11.20 -15.54
C GLY A 49 -1.56 -9.78 -15.52
N ALA A 50 -2.36 -8.75 -15.85
CA ALA A 50 -1.89 -7.37 -15.82
C ALA A 50 -1.55 -6.86 -14.41
N SER A 51 -2.37 -7.24 -13.42
CA SER A 51 -2.10 -6.90 -12.02
C SER A 51 -0.85 -7.62 -11.52
N ARG A 52 -0.63 -8.87 -11.94
CA ARG A 52 0.55 -9.67 -11.59
C ARG A 52 1.84 -9.15 -12.24
N TRP A 53 1.76 -8.72 -13.50
CA TRP A 53 2.85 -8.01 -14.17
C TRP A 53 3.23 -6.74 -13.40
N TRP A 54 2.26 -5.87 -13.12
CA TRP A 54 2.51 -4.65 -12.36
C TRP A 54 3.13 -4.96 -10.99
N LEU A 55 2.51 -5.87 -10.23
CA LEU A 55 2.98 -6.29 -8.91
C LEU A 55 4.43 -6.80 -8.94
N SER A 56 4.82 -7.58 -9.95
CA SER A 56 6.19 -8.06 -10.12
C SER A 56 7.20 -6.90 -10.15
N HIS A 57 6.94 -5.89 -10.99
CA HIS A 57 7.81 -4.72 -11.10
C HIS A 57 7.79 -3.86 -9.82
N SER A 58 6.61 -3.69 -9.19
CA SER A 58 6.50 -2.95 -7.93
C SER A 58 7.29 -3.61 -6.80
N LEU A 59 7.23 -4.94 -6.68
CA LEU A 59 7.99 -5.69 -5.67
C LEU A 59 9.50 -5.63 -5.95
N ALA A 60 9.92 -5.70 -7.22
CA ALA A 60 11.32 -5.51 -7.58
C ALA A 60 11.80 -4.09 -7.23
N SER A 61 10.97 -3.07 -7.46
CA SER A 61 11.28 -1.69 -7.07
C SER A 61 11.38 -1.55 -5.54
N LEU A 62 10.40 -2.07 -4.81
CA LEU A 62 10.37 -2.02 -3.34
C LEU A 62 11.55 -2.77 -2.72
N ALA A 63 11.91 -3.93 -3.28
CA ALA A 63 13.09 -4.70 -2.83
C ALA A 63 14.38 -3.87 -2.95
N ARG A 64 14.56 -3.11 -4.05
CA ARG A 64 15.70 -2.19 -4.20
C ARG A 64 15.66 -1.07 -3.15
N SER A 65 14.50 -0.45 -2.91
CA SER A 65 14.35 0.60 -1.89
C SER A 65 14.63 0.09 -0.47
N LEU A 66 14.39 -1.18 -0.20
CA LEU A 66 14.69 -1.86 1.07
C LEU A 66 16.12 -2.43 1.13
N GLY A 67 16.99 -2.12 0.17
CA GLY A 67 18.36 -2.63 0.12
C GLY A 67 18.46 -4.15 -0.07
N GLY A 68 17.46 -4.77 -0.71
CA GLY A 68 17.41 -6.20 -0.99
C GLY A 68 16.80 -7.07 0.11
N HIS A 69 16.31 -6.48 1.21
CA HIS A 69 15.81 -7.25 2.36
C HIS A 69 14.34 -7.69 2.25
N LEU A 70 13.61 -7.30 1.19
CA LEU A 70 12.22 -7.70 1.01
C LEU A 70 12.11 -9.22 0.83
N SER A 71 11.40 -9.86 1.74
CA SER A 71 11.13 -11.30 1.69
C SER A 71 9.76 -11.53 1.06
N ILE A 72 9.71 -12.29 -0.04
CA ILE A 72 8.50 -12.47 -0.84
C ILE A 72 8.11 -13.94 -0.81
N TYR A 73 6.84 -14.21 -0.51
CA TYR A 73 6.32 -15.57 -0.33
C TYR A 73 5.08 -15.82 -1.18
N LYS A 74 4.79 -17.10 -1.43
CA LYS A 74 3.52 -17.58 -2.00
C LYS A 74 2.86 -18.57 -1.03
N GLY A 75 1.55 -18.45 -0.87
CA GLY A 75 0.75 -19.38 -0.06
C GLY A 75 -0.13 -18.69 0.98
N ASN A 76 -0.59 -19.47 1.96
CA ASN A 76 -1.49 -18.99 3.02
C ASN A 76 -0.79 -17.97 3.93
N PRO A 77 -1.32 -16.75 4.12
CA PRO A 77 -0.71 -15.79 5.02
C PRO A 77 -0.64 -16.25 6.48
N SER A 78 -1.56 -17.09 6.95
CA SER A 78 -1.54 -17.61 8.32
C SER A 78 -0.32 -18.50 8.54
N ASP A 79 -0.06 -19.42 7.63
CA ASP A 79 1.02 -20.40 7.73
C ASP A 79 2.38 -19.70 7.57
N VAL A 80 2.50 -18.83 6.56
CA VAL A 80 3.74 -18.09 6.28
C VAL A 80 4.09 -17.16 7.45
N LEU A 81 3.13 -16.38 7.97
CA LEU A 81 3.41 -15.49 9.10
C LEU A 81 3.74 -16.26 10.38
N SER A 82 3.12 -17.42 10.60
CA SER A 82 3.43 -18.27 11.77
C SER A 82 4.84 -18.86 11.69
N ASP A 83 5.25 -19.33 10.50
CA ASP A 83 6.61 -19.82 10.25
C ASP A 83 7.66 -18.71 10.51
N ILE A 84 7.45 -17.52 9.94
CA ILE A 84 8.35 -16.38 10.15
C ILE A 84 8.38 -15.99 11.64
N ALA A 85 7.21 -15.92 12.29
CA ALA A 85 7.11 -15.56 13.69
C ALA A 85 7.92 -16.52 14.58
N HIS A 86 7.84 -17.82 14.31
CA HIS A 86 8.59 -18.84 15.01
C HIS A 86 10.11 -18.74 14.75
N ARG A 87 10.53 -18.64 13.48
CA ARG A 87 11.96 -18.62 13.12
C ARG A 87 12.69 -17.36 13.60
N PHE A 88 12.02 -16.21 13.57
CA PHE A 88 12.62 -14.93 13.95
C PHE A 88 12.30 -14.49 15.38
N GLN A 89 11.53 -15.30 16.13
CA GLN A 89 11.09 -14.97 17.50
C GLN A 89 10.43 -13.58 17.54
N VAL A 90 9.45 -13.38 16.65
CA VAL A 90 8.82 -12.08 16.40
C VAL A 90 7.97 -11.65 17.59
N SER A 91 8.14 -10.41 18.04
CA SER A 91 7.35 -9.84 19.13
C SER A 91 6.09 -9.09 18.65
N ALA A 92 6.08 -8.61 17.39
CA ALA A 92 4.96 -7.88 16.83
C ALA A 92 4.83 -7.96 15.30
N ILE A 93 3.61 -7.82 14.79
CA ILE A 93 3.28 -7.80 13.36
C ILE A 93 2.52 -6.51 13.01
N TYR A 94 2.98 -5.80 12.00
CA TYR A 94 2.43 -4.52 11.53
C TYR A 94 1.97 -4.61 10.07
N TRP A 95 0.76 -4.14 9.77
CA TRP A 95 0.28 -4.00 8.38
C TRP A 95 -0.61 -2.78 8.17
N ASN A 96 -0.74 -2.32 6.92
CA ASN A 96 -1.80 -1.37 6.57
C ASN A 96 -3.09 -2.12 6.22
N ARG A 97 -4.23 -1.56 6.67
CA ARG A 97 -5.56 -2.15 6.48
C ARG A 97 -5.90 -2.24 4.99
N CYS A 98 -6.59 -3.32 4.63
CA CYS A 98 -7.32 -3.44 3.37
C CYS A 98 -8.81 -3.60 3.71
N TYR A 99 -9.67 -3.13 2.83
CA TYR A 99 -11.11 -2.97 3.13
C TYR A 99 -11.99 -3.91 2.28
N GLU A 100 -11.39 -4.77 1.46
CA GLU A 100 -12.11 -5.86 0.82
C GLU A 100 -12.61 -6.86 1.88
N PRO A 101 -13.89 -7.31 1.83
CA PRO A 101 -14.47 -8.15 2.88
C PRO A 101 -13.65 -9.39 3.24
N TRP A 102 -13.16 -10.12 2.22
CA TRP A 102 -12.35 -11.32 2.43
C TRP A 102 -11.02 -11.02 3.15
N ARG A 103 -10.40 -9.87 2.89
CA ARG A 103 -9.19 -9.42 3.62
C ARG A 103 -9.53 -9.03 5.05
N MET A 104 -10.64 -8.33 5.27
CA MET A 104 -11.08 -7.95 6.61
C MET A 104 -11.33 -9.18 7.50
N HIS A 105 -12.01 -10.20 6.95
CA HIS A 105 -12.26 -11.46 7.66
C HIS A 105 -10.95 -12.19 8.01
N ARG A 106 -10.05 -12.38 7.04
CA ARG A 106 -8.74 -12.98 7.25
C ARG A 106 -7.91 -12.21 8.27
N ASP A 107 -7.81 -10.89 8.13
CA ASP A 107 -7.03 -10.02 9.01
C ASP A 107 -7.57 -10.03 10.46
N ALA A 108 -8.88 -10.14 10.64
CA ALA A 108 -9.49 -10.29 11.97
C ALA A 108 -9.11 -11.62 12.62
N ALA A 109 -9.16 -12.72 11.85
CA ALA A 109 -8.74 -14.04 12.33
C ALA A 109 -7.25 -14.07 12.71
N LEU A 110 -6.37 -13.53 11.86
CA LEU A 110 -4.92 -13.44 12.13
C LEU A 110 -4.62 -12.63 13.38
N LYS A 111 -5.32 -11.50 13.59
CA LYS A 111 -5.17 -10.69 14.82
C LYS A 111 -5.50 -11.48 16.08
N ILE A 112 -6.57 -12.27 16.05
CA ILE A 112 -6.96 -13.10 17.20
C ILE A 112 -5.90 -14.17 17.43
N HIS A 113 -5.52 -14.89 16.36
CA HIS A 113 -4.54 -15.97 16.41
C HIS A 113 -3.20 -15.53 17.03
N PHE A 114 -2.56 -14.50 16.50
CA PHE A 114 -1.25 -14.07 16.99
C PHE A 114 -1.31 -13.44 18.38
N LYS A 115 -2.40 -12.74 18.74
CA LYS A 115 -2.57 -12.25 20.11
C LYS A 115 -2.65 -13.38 21.13
N THR A 116 -3.30 -14.50 20.80
CA THR A 116 -3.32 -15.67 21.71
C THR A 116 -1.95 -16.32 21.90
N GLN A 117 -1.00 -16.07 21.00
CA GLN A 117 0.39 -16.51 21.09
C GLN A 117 1.31 -15.46 21.76
N GLY A 118 0.76 -14.35 22.27
CA GLY A 118 1.55 -13.28 22.90
C GLY A 118 2.26 -12.35 21.92
N ILE A 119 1.95 -12.42 20.63
CA ILE A 119 2.50 -11.53 19.60
C ILE A 119 1.58 -10.32 19.43
N ASP A 120 2.13 -9.10 19.54
CA ASP A 120 1.34 -7.88 19.32
C ASP A 120 1.00 -7.73 17.83
N VAL A 121 -0.20 -7.23 17.53
CA VAL A 121 -0.66 -7.05 16.15
C VAL A 121 -1.30 -5.69 15.98
N GLN A 122 -0.66 -4.86 15.16
CA GLN A 122 -1.10 -3.50 14.88
C GLN A 122 -1.42 -3.31 13.40
N SER A 123 -2.51 -2.59 13.14
CA SER A 123 -2.92 -2.25 11.77
C SER A 123 -3.25 -0.78 11.66
N HIS A 124 -2.84 -0.13 10.58
CA HIS A 124 -3.00 1.31 10.37
C HIS A 124 -3.77 1.63 9.09
N ASN A 125 -4.31 2.85 8.99
CA ASN A 125 -4.85 3.35 7.73
C ASN A 125 -3.71 3.80 6.81
N GLY A 126 -3.44 3.02 5.76
CA GLY A 126 -2.45 3.36 4.74
C GLY A 126 -3.02 3.75 3.38
N SER A 127 -4.32 3.61 3.15
CA SER A 127 -4.91 3.65 1.80
C SER A 127 -6.10 4.60 1.63
N LEU A 128 -6.63 5.19 2.70
CA LEU A 128 -7.78 6.08 2.66
C LEU A 128 -7.47 7.42 3.34
N LEU A 129 -8.02 8.52 2.83
CA LEU A 129 -7.93 9.84 3.49
C LEU A 129 -8.65 9.85 4.85
N TRP A 130 -9.78 9.15 4.93
CA TRP A 130 -10.58 9.02 6.14
C TRP A 130 -11.03 7.57 6.30
N GLU A 131 -11.17 7.14 7.55
CA GLU A 131 -11.72 5.81 7.83
C GLU A 131 -13.22 5.77 7.52
N PRO A 132 -13.74 4.65 6.96
CA PRO A 132 -15.16 4.58 6.60
C PRO A 132 -16.11 4.82 7.77
N TRP A 133 -15.71 4.43 8.99
CA TRP A 133 -16.49 4.64 10.20
C TRP A 133 -16.37 6.04 10.82
N SER A 134 -15.40 6.85 10.39
CA SER A 134 -15.23 8.22 10.89
C SER A 134 -16.11 9.24 10.13
N ILE A 135 -16.53 8.92 8.91
CA ILE A 135 -17.37 9.80 8.09
C ILE A 135 -18.84 9.35 8.16
N ARG A 136 -19.58 9.95 9.08
CA ARG A 136 -21.01 9.66 9.35
C ARG A 136 -21.85 10.92 9.25
N LYS A 137 -23.16 10.73 9.04
CA LYS A 137 -24.13 11.82 9.23
C LYS A 137 -24.28 12.17 10.71
N ASP A 138 -24.89 13.31 10.98
CA ASP A 138 -25.18 13.78 12.35
C ASP A 138 -26.02 12.77 13.15
N ASP A 139 -26.86 11.98 12.46
CA ASP A 139 -27.65 10.88 13.02
C ASP A 139 -26.84 9.58 13.27
N GLY A 140 -25.52 9.60 13.06
CA GLY A 140 -24.61 8.46 13.24
C GLY A 140 -24.66 7.41 12.13
N THR A 141 -25.55 7.53 11.13
CA THR A 141 -25.68 6.55 10.04
C THR A 141 -24.79 6.91 8.83
N PRO A 142 -24.42 5.92 7.98
CA PRO A 142 -23.54 6.18 6.84
C PRO A 142 -24.22 6.99 5.73
N HIS A 143 -23.42 7.72 4.96
CA HIS A 143 -23.89 8.39 3.75
C HIS A 143 -24.14 7.38 2.62
N ARG A 144 -25.31 7.45 1.96
CA ARG A 144 -25.67 6.59 0.82
C ARG A 144 -25.48 7.25 -0.55
N VAL A 145 -25.19 8.55 -0.59
CA VAL A 145 -25.00 9.35 -1.82
C VAL A 145 -23.62 10.00 -1.79
N PHE A 146 -22.85 9.85 -2.87
CA PHE A 146 -21.47 10.36 -2.96
C PHE A 146 -21.37 11.86 -2.66
N SER A 147 -22.23 12.70 -3.27
CA SER A 147 -22.19 14.15 -3.05
C SER A 147 -22.43 14.53 -1.58
N SER A 148 -23.25 13.76 -0.87
CA SER A 148 -23.49 13.95 0.58
C SER A 148 -22.26 13.51 1.39
N PHE A 149 -21.73 12.31 1.10
CA PHE A 149 -20.51 11.79 1.70
C PHE A 149 -19.36 12.79 1.58
N TYR A 150 -19.10 13.29 0.37
CA TYR A 150 -18.00 14.20 0.10
C TYR A 150 -18.19 15.58 0.74
N ARG A 151 -19.32 16.25 0.46
CA ARG A 151 -19.51 17.66 0.89
C ARG A 151 -19.88 17.82 2.35
N LYS A 152 -20.71 16.92 2.89
CA LYS A 152 -21.23 17.02 4.27
C LYS A 152 -20.44 16.16 5.25
N GLY A 153 -19.88 15.05 4.79
CA GLY A 153 -19.00 14.20 5.59
C GLY A 153 -17.55 14.67 5.50
N CYS A 154 -16.86 14.35 4.40
CA CYS A 154 -15.41 14.54 4.27
C CYS A 154 -14.97 16.01 4.44
N LEU A 155 -15.54 16.95 3.69
CA LEU A 155 -15.10 18.36 3.70
C LEU A 155 -15.44 19.12 4.99
N LYS A 156 -16.28 18.55 5.87
CA LYS A 156 -16.59 19.11 7.19
C LYS A 156 -15.85 18.40 8.33
N SER A 157 -15.19 17.29 8.03
CA SER A 157 -14.40 16.52 9.00
C SER A 157 -12.99 17.11 9.11
N ASP A 158 -12.22 16.61 10.06
CA ASP A 158 -10.80 16.94 10.17
C ASP A 158 -10.07 16.69 8.84
N GLN A 159 -9.15 17.60 8.52
CA GLN A 159 -8.36 17.48 7.30
C GLN A 159 -7.52 16.19 7.32
N PRO A 160 -7.28 15.58 6.15
CA PRO A 160 -6.38 14.44 6.06
C PRO A 160 -5.01 14.79 6.65
N ARG A 161 -4.49 13.89 7.47
CA ARG A 161 -3.18 14.06 8.13
C ARG A 161 -2.07 14.38 7.13
N ALA A 162 -1.04 15.08 7.58
CA ALA A 162 0.18 15.26 6.80
C ALA A 162 0.80 13.89 6.45
N PRO A 163 1.43 13.76 5.26
CA PRO A 163 2.19 12.56 4.90
C PRO A 163 3.31 12.33 5.91
N LEU A 164 3.53 11.07 6.28
CA LEU A 164 4.62 10.68 7.16
C LEU A 164 5.91 10.53 6.33
N SER A 165 7.06 10.91 6.88
CA SER A 165 8.36 10.58 6.30
C SER A 165 8.56 9.06 6.28
N GLN A 166 9.38 8.59 5.33
CA GLN A 166 9.90 7.22 5.38
C GLN A 166 10.80 7.01 6.61
N PRO A 167 11.00 5.76 7.09
CA PRO A 167 11.95 5.51 8.17
C PRO A 167 13.40 5.82 7.77
N GLU A 168 14.07 6.72 8.49
CA GLU A 168 15.47 7.11 8.18
C GLU A 168 16.52 6.12 8.72
N GLN A 169 16.22 5.42 9.82
CA GLN A 169 17.16 4.54 10.53
C GLN A 169 16.60 3.12 10.77
N ALA A 170 15.73 2.66 9.86
CA ALA A 170 15.19 1.30 9.98
C ALA A 170 16.29 0.25 9.73
N THR A 171 16.37 -0.74 10.62
CA THR A 171 17.19 -1.93 10.39
C THR A 171 16.30 -3.02 9.79
N TYR A 172 16.52 -3.33 8.51
CA TYR A 172 15.81 -4.41 7.83
C TYR A 172 16.58 -5.74 7.94
N ILE A 173 15.85 -6.83 8.07
CA ILE A 173 16.39 -8.19 8.03
C ILE A 173 15.62 -8.96 6.96
N GLY A 174 16.34 -9.49 5.97
CA GLY A 174 15.76 -10.37 4.97
C GLY A 174 15.70 -11.80 5.47
N ASP A 175 14.73 -12.55 4.96
CA ASP A 175 14.62 -13.99 5.14
C ASP A 175 15.00 -14.71 3.85
N SER A 176 16.11 -15.44 3.91
CA SER A 176 16.59 -16.28 2.81
C SER A 176 16.30 -17.77 3.02
N GLY A 177 15.66 -18.16 4.13
CA GLY A 177 15.59 -19.56 4.59
C GLY A 177 14.25 -20.26 4.42
N SER A 178 13.20 -19.57 3.94
CA SER A 178 11.86 -20.16 3.88
C SER A 178 11.61 -20.99 2.62
N PRO A 179 10.92 -22.15 2.73
CA PRO A 179 10.49 -22.94 1.57
C PRO A 179 9.39 -22.25 0.75
N HIS A 180 8.71 -21.25 1.32
CA HIS A 180 7.67 -20.49 0.63
C HIS A 180 8.23 -19.27 -0.15
N ALA A 181 9.54 -19.05 -0.10
CA ALA A 181 10.18 -17.91 -0.74
C ALA A 181 10.03 -17.98 -2.27
N CYS A 182 9.78 -16.83 -2.88
CA CYS A 182 9.73 -16.67 -4.33
C CYS A 182 10.36 -15.34 -4.75
N LYS A 183 10.70 -15.21 -6.03
CA LYS A 183 11.25 -13.99 -6.61
C LYS A 183 10.17 -13.18 -7.33
N PRO A 184 10.29 -11.85 -7.43
CA PRO A 184 9.31 -11.01 -8.15
C PRO A 184 9.03 -11.51 -9.57
N GLN A 185 10.04 -11.99 -10.29
CA GLN A 185 9.94 -12.47 -11.68
C GLN A 185 9.01 -13.68 -11.80
N GLU A 186 8.86 -14.48 -10.75
CA GLU A 186 7.96 -15.64 -10.74
C GLU A 186 6.48 -15.26 -10.60
N LEU A 187 6.16 -13.97 -10.41
CA LEU A 187 4.80 -13.46 -10.48
C LEU A 187 4.40 -13.05 -11.91
N LEU A 188 5.33 -12.96 -12.85
CA LEU A 188 5.03 -12.53 -14.21
C LEU A 188 4.09 -13.51 -14.92
N PRO A 189 3.17 -13.03 -15.77
CA PRO A 189 2.42 -13.89 -16.68
C PRO A 189 3.36 -14.69 -17.58
N GLN A 190 3.01 -15.95 -17.87
CA GLN A 190 3.79 -16.79 -18.79
C GLN A 190 3.82 -16.20 -20.21
N ASN A 191 2.73 -15.59 -20.65
CA ASN A 191 2.66 -14.91 -21.93
C ASN A 191 3.21 -13.48 -21.82
N ARG A 192 4.22 -13.16 -22.62
CA ARG A 192 4.97 -11.88 -22.56
C ARG A 192 4.27 -10.70 -23.26
N TRP A 193 2.93 -10.67 -23.26
CA TRP A 193 2.18 -9.56 -23.89
C TRP A 193 2.45 -8.20 -23.20
N TYR A 194 2.88 -8.24 -21.94
CA TYR A 194 3.18 -7.06 -21.13
C TYR A 194 4.41 -6.28 -21.61
N GLU A 195 5.29 -6.88 -22.41
CA GLU A 195 6.46 -6.18 -22.99
C GLU A 195 6.04 -4.96 -23.81
N LYS A 196 4.87 -5.02 -24.46
CA LYS A 196 4.31 -3.90 -25.20
C LYS A 196 3.86 -2.74 -24.30
N LEU A 197 3.68 -3.00 -23.01
CA LEU A 197 3.28 -1.99 -22.03
C LEU A 197 4.48 -1.35 -21.31
N GLU A 198 5.61 -2.03 -21.22
CA GLU A 198 6.80 -1.57 -20.48
C GLU A 198 7.24 -0.15 -20.86
N PRO A 199 7.27 0.26 -22.15
CA PRO A 199 7.68 1.62 -22.51
C PRO A 199 6.78 2.73 -21.95
N TYR A 200 5.55 2.41 -21.55
CA TYR A 200 4.58 3.40 -21.08
C TYR A 200 4.56 3.60 -19.57
N TRP A 201 5.22 2.72 -18.82
CA TRP A 201 5.10 2.67 -17.36
C TRP A 201 6.45 2.56 -16.67
N HIS A 202 6.75 3.57 -15.86
CA HIS A 202 7.75 3.47 -14.82
C HIS A 202 7.03 3.04 -13.53
N ILE A 203 7.12 1.76 -13.17
CA ILE A 203 6.36 1.14 -12.08
C ILE A 203 7.16 1.20 -10.77
N GLY A 204 6.49 1.48 -9.66
CA GLY A 204 7.09 1.64 -8.32
C GLY A 204 6.84 3.03 -7.73
N GLU A 205 7.22 3.20 -6.46
CA GLU A 205 7.03 4.45 -5.69
C GLU A 205 7.61 5.69 -6.41
N GLU A 206 8.85 5.61 -6.91
CA GLU A 206 9.48 6.69 -7.67
C GLU A 206 8.65 7.07 -8.92
N GLY A 207 8.20 6.07 -9.67
CA GLY A 207 7.34 6.26 -10.84
C GLY A 207 5.98 6.86 -10.51
N ALA A 208 5.44 6.53 -9.34
CA ALA A 208 4.20 7.14 -8.83
C ALA A 208 4.37 8.65 -8.61
N HIS A 209 5.48 9.03 -7.96
CA HIS A 209 5.81 10.43 -7.70
C HIS A 209 6.12 11.20 -8.98
N ALA A 210 6.90 10.62 -9.90
CA ALA A 210 7.18 11.21 -11.21
C ALA A 210 5.88 11.41 -12.01
N ARG A 211 4.97 10.43 -12.00
CA ARG A 211 3.67 10.54 -12.66
C ARG A 211 2.79 11.62 -12.04
N LEU A 212 2.75 11.71 -10.70
CA LEU A 212 2.02 12.77 -10.01
C LEU A 212 2.57 14.13 -10.40
N LYS A 213 3.88 14.34 -10.34
CA LYS A 213 4.53 15.60 -10.72
C LYS A 213 4.16 16.02 -12.16
N ALA A 214 4.33 15.14 -13.13
CA ALA A 214 3.96 15.40 -14.52
C ALA A 214 2.47 15.73 -14.67
N PHE A 215 1.58 15.03 -13.94
CA PHE A 215 0.16 15.38 -13.92
C PHE A 215 -0.09 16.77 -13.36
N LEU A 216 0.55 17.15 -12.26
CA LEU A 216 0.35 18.46 -11.63
C LEU A 216 0.82 19.62 -12.53
N GLU A 217 1.94 19.42 -13.24
CA GLU A 217 2.54 20.42 -14.12
C GLU A 217 1.79 20.54 -15.46
N GLU A 218 1.48 19.41 -16.12
CA GLU A 218 0.99 19.40 -17.49
C GLU A 218 -0.50 19.06 -17.61
N GLY A 219 -0.98 18.10 -16.82
CA GLY A 219 -2.33 17.54 -16.93
C GLY A 219 -3.40 18.37 -16.21
N LEU A 220 -3.12 18.73 -14.96
CA LEU A 220 -4.04 19.40 -14.04
C LEU A 220 -4.59 20.73 -14.59
N PRO A 221 -3.80 21.61 -15.23
CA PRO A 221 -4.32 22.86 -15.80
C PRO A 221 -5.48 22.65 -16.78
N GLN A 222 -5.48 21.53 -17.51
CA GLN A 222 -6.51 21.20 -18.50
C GLN A 222 -7.47 20.10 -18.03
N TYR A 223 -7.31 19.56 -16.82
CA TYR A 223 -8.08 18.40 -16.34
C TYR A 223 -9.59 18.59 -16.44
N LYS A 224 -10.13 19.77 -16.09
CA LYS A 224 -11.57 20.04 -16.05
C LYS A 224 -12.27 19.71 -17.38
N THR A 225 -11.68 20.14 -18.48
CA THR A 225 -12.21 19.96 -19.85
C THR A 225 -11.62 18.73 -20.50
N GLY A 226 -10.30 18.57 -20.39
CA GLY A 226 -9.50 17.55 -21.04
C GLY A 226 -9.83 16.10 -20.67
N ARG A 227 -10.28 15.86 -19.43
CA ARG A 227 -10.64 14.51 -18.95
C ARG A 227 -11.79 13.85 -19.71
N ASN A 228 -12.58 14.64 -20.46
CA ASN A 228 -13.71 14.12 -21.23
C ASN A 228 -13.29 13.57 -22.60
N TYR A 229 -12.03 13.79 -23.01
CA TYR A 229 -11.52 13.36 -24.31
C TYR A 229 -10.51 12.21 -24.13
N PRO A 230 -10.84 10.97 -24.53
CA PRO A 230 -10.05 9.79 -24.18
C PRO A 230 -8.63 9.78 -24.78
N PHE A 231 -8.43 10.45 -25.92
CA PHE A 231 -7.11 10.57 -26.54
C PHE A 231 -6.21 11.60 -25.85
N SER A 232 -6.78 12.49 -25.02
CA SER A 232 -6.05 13.60 -24.43
C SER A 232 -5.31 13.16 -23.16
N PRO A 233 -4.06 13.62 -22.94
CA PRO A 233 -3.23 13.17 -21.82
C PRO A 233 -3.53 13.90 -20.50
N PHE A 234 -4.75 14.42 -20.32
CA PHE A 234 -5.08 15.32 -19.20
C PHE A 234 -5.58 14.61 -17.95
N VAL A 235 -5.57 13.28 -17.89
CA VAL A 235 -5.86 12.51 -16.66
C VAL A 235 -4.57 12.08 -15.96
N SER A 236 -4.62 11.88 -14.65
CA SER A 236 -3.40 11.64 -13.85
C SER A 236 -2.70 10.32 -14.13
N ARG A 237 -3.43 9.30 -14.61
CA ARG A 237 -2.93 7.91 -14.76
C ARG A 237 -2.33 7.34 -13.47
N LEU A 238 -2.79 7.80 -12.30
CA LEU A 238 -2.34 7.36 -10.98
C LEU A 238 -3.06 6.10 -10.45
N SER A 239 -4.11 5.63 -11.12
CA SER A 239 -4.92 4.51 -10.64
C SER A 239 -4.15 3.21 -10.35
N PRO A 240 -3.19 2.74 -11.18
CA PRO A 240 -2.45 1.52 -10.84
C PRO A 240 -1.46 1.74 -9.67
N PHE A 241 -0.90 2.93 -9.53
CA PHE A 241 -0.05 3.30 -8.38
C PHE A 241 -0.85 3.33 -7.08
N LEU A 242 -2.04 3.95 -7.09
CA LEU A 242 -2.97 3.95 -5.96
C LEU A 242 -3.45 2.53 -5.61
N ARG A 243 -3.71 1.68 -6.61
CA ARG A 243 -4.16 0.29 -6.41
C ARG A 243 -3.15 -0.54 -5.63
N ASN A 244 -1.85 -0.33 -5.91
CA ASN A 244 -0.74 -1.05 -5.27
C ASN A 244 -0.13 -0.26 -4.09
N GLY A 245 -0.67 0.92 -3.79
CA GLY A 245 -0.22 1.80 -2.72
C GLY A 245 1.23 2.28 -2.87
N GLU A 246 1.68 2.45 -4.11
CA GLU A 246 2.99 3.05 -4.46
C GLU A 246 3.01 4.56 -4.21
N ILE A 247 1.84 5.17 -4.05
CA ILE A 247 1.65 6.54 -3.54
C ILE A 247 0.39 6.57 -2.69
N SER A 248 0.42 7.31 -1.59
CA SER A 248 -0.74 7.45 -0.72
C SER A 248 -1.68 8.56 -1.20
N PRO A 249 -2.99 8.47 -0.90
CA PRO A 249 -3.89 9.58 -1.16
C PRO A 249 -3.56 10.82 -0.31
N HIS A 250 -2.94 10.66 0.87
CA HIS A 250 -2.51 11.79 1.69
C HIS A 250 -1.38 12.57 1.01
N GLN A 251 -0.42 11.88 0.38
CA GLN A 251 0.64 12.52 -0.40
C GLN A 251 0.03 13.35 -1.54
N ILE A 252 -0.87 12.76 -2.34
CA ILE A 252 -1.55 13.48 -3.43
C ILE A 252 -2.34 14.69 -2.91
N TRP A 253 -3.09 14.52 -1.81
CA TRP A 253 -3.87 15.61 -1.21
C TRP A 253 -2.99 16.78 -0.78
N HIS A 254 -1.87 16.51 -0.12
CA HIS A 254 -0.97 17.55 0.38
C HIS A 254 -0.18 18.23 -0.74
N GLU A 255 0.25 17.51 -1.77
CA GLU A 255 0.85 18.13 -2.96
C GLU A 255 -0.12 19.12 -3.63
N MET A 256 -1.41 18.76 -3.72
CA MET A 256 -2.44 19.66 -4.24
C MET A 256 -2.63 20.90 -3.35
N LEU A 257 -2.62 20.74 -2.01
CA LEU A 257 -2.72 21.88 -1.09
C LEU A 257 -1.54 22.84 -1.23
N ASN A 258 -0.32 22.31 -1.41
CA ASN A 258 0.87 23.13 -1.60
C ASN A 258 0.79 23.96 -2.88
N ILE A 259 0.32 23.38 -3.98
CA ILE A 259 0.10 24.12 -5.24
C ILE A 259 -0.94 25.23 -5.06
N LEU A 260 -2.05 24.94 -4.37
CA LEU A 260 -3.09 25.95 -4.13
C LEU A 260 -2.56 27.11 -3.29
N ARG A 261 -1.76 26.83 -2.26
CA ARG A 261 -1.12 27.88 -1.44
C ARG A 261 -0.16 28.74 -2.27
N ASN A 262 0.66 28.12 -3.12
CA ASN A 262 1.65 28.82 -3.94
C ASN A 262 1.04 29.65 -5.09
N LYS A 263 -0.21 29.38 -5.50
CA LYS A 263 -0.94 30.20 -6.49
C LYS A 263 -1.62 31.44 -5.89
N HIS A 264 -1.68 31.52 -4.56
CA HIS A 264 -2.30 32.63 -3.81
C HIS A 264 -1.26 33.53 -3.13
N VAL A 265 0.03 33.39 -3.48
CA VAL A 265 1.13 34.32 -3.21
C VAL A 265 1.55 34.93 -4.53
#